data_AF-A0A968ZH45-F1
#
_entry.id   AF-A0A968ZH45-F1
#
_cell.length_a   1.000
_cell.length_b   1.000
_cell.length_c   1.000
_cell.angle_alpha   90.00
_cell.angle_beta   90.00
_cell.angle_gamma   90.00
#
_symmetry.space_group_name_H-M   'P 1'
#
loop_
_entity.id
_entity.type
_entity.pdbx_description
1 polymer ?
#
loop_
_entity_poly.entity_id
_entity_poly.type
_entity_poly.pdbx_seq_one_letter_code
_entity_poly.pdbx_strand_id
1 'polypeptide(L)'
;MASPTAAGPGDQAAGPAIANAFDASGQPTKAASGFAASCGVEVDKLQQVDGPKGRVLMFVGTKKGEATAALLPGIIKAALDALPIAKRMRWGAGEHEFVRPVHWAVMLFGTTVVDCEILGVRSGKHSQGHRFHAPGPLPIASPAKYVEALEKAHVVANVAERRERIRSGAVALAQASGGNAVIEPALLDEVTALVEWPVPLIGRFDERYLELPQEVPIATMQDHQRYFPVRDAGGKLRNEFVAVANIDSRAPDKVRDGNERVVRPRLADAAFFWDSDRRARLETRREMLKSVTFQAKLGSLHDRVERVGRLAVRIAESIGGDATNARRAAELSKCDLVTLMVGEFPELQGLMGKYYAQH
;
A
#
# COMPACT_ATOMS: atom_id res chain seq x y z
N MET A 1 -19.67 -10.09 -16.31
CA MET A 1 -21.02 -9.58 -16.63
C MET A 1 -21.90 -9.76 -15.40
N ALA A 2 -22.50 -8.65 -14.98
CA ALA A 2 -23.60 -8.45 -14.02
C ALA A 2 -23.54 -9.13 -12.62
N SER A 3 -23.43 -8.29 -11.59
CA SER A 3 -24.08 -8.52 -10.29
C SER A 3 -25.58 -8.75 -10.49
N PRO A 4 -26.18 -9.55 -9.61
CA PRO A 4 -27.37 -9.10 -8.92
C PRO A 4 -27.21 -9.29 -7.41
N THR A 5 -26.89 -8.22 -6.70
CA THR A 5 -27.52 -7.95 -5.39
C THR A 5 -28.96 -7.54 -5.70
N ALA A 6 -30.00 -7.97 -5.01
CA ALA A 6 -30.10 -8.68 -3.73
C ALA A 6 -31.41 -9.46 -3.74
N ALA A 7 -31.54 -10.47 -2.89
CA ALA A 7 -32.83 -10.68 -2.28
C ALA A 7 -32.76 -11.37 -0.91
N GLY A 8 -33.62 -10.86 -0.06
CA GLY A 8 -34.04 -11.28 1.27
C GLY A 8 -34.94 -10.15 1.76
N PRO A 9 -36.09 -10.37 2.42
CA PRO A 9 -36.87 -11.60 2.59
C PRO A 9 -37.82 -11.83 1.40
N GLY A 10 -37.81 -13.06 0.86
CA GLY A 10 -38.63 -13.49 -0.28
C GLY A 10 -38.07 -12.99 -1.60
N ASP A 11 -37.34 -13.83 -2.32
CA ASP A 11 -36.74 -13.47 -3.60
C ASP A 11 -37.84 -13.27 -4.64
N GLN A 12 -38.13 -12.00 -4.92
CA GLN A 12 -39.09 -11.60 -5.94
C GLN A 12 -38.33 -11.20 -7.20
N ALA A 13 -38.62 -11.88 -8.32
CA ALA A 13 -38.10 -11.52 -9.62
C ALA A 13 -39.27 -11.24 -10.57
N ALA A 14 -39.26 -10.06 -11.18
CA ALA A 14 -40.28 -9.67 -12.16
C ALA A 14 -39.91 -10.23 -13.55
N GLY A 15 -40.80 -11.03 -14.10
CA GLY A 15 -40.74 -11.58 -15.44
C GLY A 15 -41.46 -10.73 -16.48
N PRO A 16 -41.72 -11.28 -17.67
CA PRO A 16 -42.42 -10.57 -18.73
C PRO A 16 -43.87 -10.22 -18.35
N ALA A 17 -44.41 -9.18 -18.99
CA ALA A 17 -45.83 -8.84 -18.90
C ALA A 17 -46.71 -10.00 -19.39
N ILE A 18 -47.89 -10.20 -18.78
CA ILE A 18 -48.81 -11.30 -19.13
C ILE A 18 -49.17 -11.28 -20.61
N ALA A 19 -49.34 -10.10 -21.20
CA ALA A 19 -49.60 -9.92 -22.63
C ALA A 19 -48.52 -10.52 -23.55
N ASN A 20 -47.29 -10.67 -23.05
CA ASN A 20 -46.14 -11.22 -23.77
C ASN A 20 -45.72 -12.61 -23.22
N ALA A 21 -46.36 -13.07 -22.15
CA ALA A 21 -46.03 -14.31 -21.46
C ALA A 21 -46.74 -15.53 -22.04
N PHE A 22 -47.92 -15.33 -22.64
CA PHE A 22 -48.72 -16.38 -23.27
C PHE A 22 -49.07 -16.00 -24.70
N ASP A 23 -49.10 -16.98 -25.59
CA ASP A 23 -49.53 -16.77 -26.98
C ASP A 23 -51.06 -16.80 -27.13
N ALA A 24 -51.56 -16.63 -28.36
CA ALA A 24 -52.99 -16.62 -28.67
C ALA A 24 -53.71 -17.95 -28.37
N SER A 25 -52.97 -19.05 -28.16
CA SER A 25 -53.50 -20.36 -27.77
C SER A 25 -53.42 -20.61 -26.26
N GLY A 26 -52.92 -19.64 -25.49
CA GLY A 26 -52.74 -19.73 -24.04
C GLY A 26 -51.48 -20.47 -23.62
N GLN A 27 -50.56 -20.78 -24.54
CA GLN A 27 -49.32 -21.49 -24.23
C GLN A 27 -48.19 -20.53 -23.83
N PRO A 28 -47.30 -20.93 -22.90
CA PRO A 28 -46.17 -20.09 -22.48
C PRO A 28 -45.23 -19.74 -23.65
N THR A 29 -44.90 -18.46 -23.77
CA THR A 29 -43.91 -18.01 -24.75
C THR A 29 -42.48 -18.40 -24.32
N LYS A 30 -41.52 -18.28 -25.24
CA LYS A 30 -40.08 -18.48 -24.92
C LYS A 30 -39.60 -17.54 -23.81
N ALA A 31 -40.16 -16.33 -23.72
CA ALA A 31 -39.82 -15.36 -22.68
C ALA A 31 -40.31 -15.82 -21.31
N ALA A 32 -41.55 -16.31 -21.21
CA ALA A 32 -42.08 -16.87 -19.96
C ALA A 32 -41.32 -18.14 -19.55
N SER A 33 -41.06 -19.04 -20.50
CA SER A 33 -40.34 -20.29 -20.24
C SER A 33 -38.88 -20.05 -19.82
N GLY A 34 -38.18 -19.13 -20.49
CA GLY A 34 -36.80 -18.76 -20.14
C GLY A 34 -36.70 -18.06 -18.78
N PHE A 35 -37.70 -17.26 -18.42
CA PHE A 35 -37.79 -16.63 -17.11
C PHE A 35 -38.09 -17.64 -15.99
N ALA A 36 -39.01 -18.58 -16.23
CA ALA A 36 -39.29 -19.66 -15.28
C ALA A 36 -38.04 -20.53 -15.04
N ALA A 37 -37.33 -20.88 -16.12
CA ALA A 37 -36.08 -21.64 -16.06
C ALA A 37 -34.96 -20.90 -15.30
N SER A 38 -34.81 -19.58 -15.47
CA SER A 38 -33.82 -18.80 -14.71
C SER A 38 -34.14 -18.71 -13.22
N CYS A 39 -35.42 -18.87 -12.85
CA CYS A 39 -35.89 -18.96 -11.47
C CYS A 39 -35.93 -20.40 -10.93
N GLY A 40 -35.61 -21.41 -11.76
CA GLY A 40 -35.61 -22.82 -11.39
C GLY A 40 -36.98 -23.42 -11.12
N VAL A 41 -38.03 -22.85 -11.72
CA VAL A 41 -39.42 -23.33 -11.59
C VAL A 41 -40.11 -23.47 -12.93
N GLU A 42 -41.24 -24.18 -12.95
CA GLU A 42 -42.14 -24.22 -14.10
C GLU A 42 -42.98 -22.93 -14.18
N VAL A 43 -43.45 -22.59 -15.39
CA VAL A 43 -44.23 -21.35 -15.64
C VAL A 43 -45.50 -21.28 -14.78
N ASP A 44 -46.09 -22.44 -14.46
CA ASP A 44 -47.29 -22.57 -13.63
C ASP A 44 -47.07 -22.22 -12.14
N LYS A 45 -45.81 -22.15 -11.68
CA LYS A 45 -45.43 -21.74 -10.32
C LYS A 45 -45.21 -20.24 -10.19
N LEU A 46 -45.28 -19.49 -11.29
CA LEU A 46 -45.16 -18.04 -11.29
C LEU A 46 -46.48 -17.38 -10.91
N GLN A 47 -46.41 -16.38 -10.03
CA GLN A 47 -47.58 -15.59 -9.63
C GLN A 47 -47.84 -14.50 -10.66
N GLN A 48 -49.09 -14.06 -10.80
CA GLN A 48 -49.41 -12.87 -11.57
C GLN A 48 -49.62 -11.71 -10.61
N VAL A 49 -48.84 -10.64 -10.77
CA VAL A 49 -48.91 -9.46 -9.89
C VAL A 49 -49.21 -8.23 -10.74
N ASP A 50 -50.09 -7.36 -10.23
CA ASP A 50 -50.38 -6.07 -10.87
C ASP A 50 -49.17 -5.14 -10.73
N GLY A 51 -48.58 -4.73 -11.85
CA GLY A 51 -47.49 -3.77 -11.92
C GLY A 51 -47.93 -2.42 -12.49
N PRO A 52 -47.07 -1.37 -12.44
CA PRO A 52 -47.41 -0.02 -12.91
C PRO A 52 -47.77 0.07 -14.40
N LYS A 53 -47.38 -0.93 -15.19
CA LYS A 53 -47.61 -1.02 -16.65
C LYS A 53 -48.50 -2.22 -17.04
N GLY A 54 -49.23 -2.81 -16.08
CA GLY A 54 -50.06 -3.99 -16.26
C GLY A 54 -49.55 -5.22 -15.51
N ARG A 55 -50.26 -6.35 -15.62
CA ARG A 55 -49.93 -7.61 -14.94
C ARG A 55 -48.63 -8.22 -15.48
N VAL A 56 -47.77 -8.68 -14.58
CA VAL A 56 -46.50 -9.36 -14.89
C VAL A 56 -46.47 -10.73 -14.24
N LEU A 57 -45.70 -11.66 -14.84
CA LEU A 57 -45.29 -12.86 -14.13
C LEU A 57 -44.26 -12.48 -13.06
N MET A 58 -44.42 -13.02 -11.86
CA MET A 58 -43.56 -12.79 -10.71
C MET A 58 -43.16 -14.15 -10.15
N PHE A 59 -41.86 -14.40 -10.08
CA PHE A 59 -41.36 -15.46 -9.24
C PHE A 59 -41.39 -14.97 -7.79
N VAL A 60 -42.10 -15.69 -6.92
CA VAL A 60 -42.04 -15.49 -5.48
C VAL A 60 -41.61 -16.81 -4.87
N GLY A 61 -40.35 -16.88 -4.47
CA GLY A 61 -39.80 -18.12 -3.94
C GLY A 61 -38.73 -17.88 -2.89
N THR A 62 -38.38 -18.95 -2.18
CA THR A 62 -37.22 -18.97 -1.30
C THR A 62 -36.11 -19.68 -2.04
N LYS A 63 -35.04 -18.96 -2.42
CA LYS A 63 -33.83 -19.61 -2.90
C LYS A 63 -33.19 -20.34 -1.73
N LYS A 64 -33.11 -21.67 -1.83
CA LYS A 64 -32.43 -22.48 -0.81
C LYS A 64 -30.97 -22.01 -0.73
N GLY A 65 -30.54 -21.64 0.48
CA GLY A 65 -29.14 -21.28 0.71
C GLY A 65 -28.20 -22.43 0.34
N GLU A 66 -27.04 -22.08 -0.19
CA GLU A 66 -25.97 -23.04 -0.43
C GLU A 66 -25.15 -23.27 0.83
N ALA A 67 -24.49 -24.43 0.92
CA ALA A 67 -23.58 -24.70 2.03
C ALA A 67 -22.40 -23.71 1.98
N THR A 68 -22.12 -23.03 3.10
CA THR A 68 -21.06 -22.01 3.17
C THR A 68 -19.72 -22.54 2.65
N ALA A 69 -19.36 -23.79 2.97
CA ALA A 69 -18.13 -24.43 2.49
C ALA A 69 -18.02 -24.49 0.96
N ALA A 70 -19.14 -24.64 0.24
CA ALA A 70 -19.14 -24.65 -1.22
C ALA A 70 -18.93 -23.26 -1.83
N LEU A 71 -19.33 -22.20 -1.11
CA LEU A 71 -19.22 -20.80 -1.56
C LEU A 71 -17.83 -20.21 -1.32
N LEU A 72 -17.14 -20.66 -0.27
CA LEU A 72 -15.86 -20.10 0.17
C LEU A 72 -14.78 -20.03 -0.92
N PRO A 73 -14.52 -21.08 -1.74
CA PRO A 73 -13.50 -21.02 -2.79
C PRO A 73 -13.75 -19.90 -3.81
N GLY A 74 -15.01 -19.72 -4.24
CA GLY A 74 -15.39 -18.69 -5.19
C GLY A 74 -15.22 -17.27 -4.62
N ILE A 75 -15.60 -17.08 -3.35
CA ILE A 75 -15.45 -15.80 -2.65
C ILE A 75 -13.97 -15.42 -2.52
N ILE A 76 -13.12 -16.36 -2.07
CA ILE A 76 -11.69 -16.12 -1.91
C ILE A 76 -11.02 -15.85 -3.26
N LYS A 77 -11.38 -16.60 -4.31
CA LYS A 77 -10.87 -16.33 -5.66
C LYS A 77 -11.23 -14.92 -6.12
N ALA A 78 -12.49 -14.51 -5.98
CA ALA A 78 -12.92 -13.16 -6.36
C ALA A 78 -12.17 -12.07 -5.57
N ALA A 79 -11.94 -12.29 -4.27
CA ALA A 79 -11.18 -11.36 -3.44
C ALA A 79 -9.71 -11.23 -3.91
N LEU A 80 -9.05 -12.36 -4.20
CA LEU A 80 -7.67 -12.38 -4.71
C LEU A 80 -7.54 -11.72 -6.08
N ASP A 81 -8.52 -11.94 -6.96
CA ASP A 81 -8.58 -11.31 -8.28
C ASP A 81 -8.75 -9.78 -8.17
N ALA A 82 -9.50 -9.31 -7.17
CA ALA A 82 -9.77 -7.89 -6.93
C ALA A 82 -8.65 -7.11 -6.22
N LEU A 83 -7.59 -7.77 -5.73
CA LEU A 83 -6.49 -7.08 -5.05
C LEU A 83 -5.79 -6.07 -6.00
N PRO A 84 -5.54 -4.82 -5.55
CA PRO A 84 -4.89 -3.78 -6.34
C PRO A 84 -3.38 -4.01 -6.45
N ILE A 85 -3.00 -5.04 -7.21
CA ILE A 85 -1.60 -5.43 -7.40
C ILE A 85 -1.03 -4.71 -8.62
N ALA A 86 -0.12 -3.76 -8.40
CA ALA A 86 0.50 -2.97 -9.47
C ALA A 86 1.26 -3.83 -10.48
N LYS A 87 1.93 -4.89 -10.02
CA LYS A 87 2.67 -5.84 -10.86
C LYS A 87 2.47 -7.25 -10.36
N ARG A 88 1.71 -8.04 -11.13
CA ARG A 88 1.56 -9.48 -10.90
C ARG A 88 2.76 -10.20 -11.51
N MET A 89 3.20 -11.27 -10.86
CA MET A 89 4.35 -12.08 -11.28
C MET A 89 3.94 -13.54 -11.38
N ARG A 90 4.56 -14.22 -12.34
CA ARG A 90 4.48 -15.67 -12.52
C ARG A 90 5.81 -16.29 -12.07
N TRP A 91 5.75 -17.46 -11.44
CA TRP A 91 6.92 -18.07 -10.78
C TRP A 91 7.17 -19.50 -11.26
N GLY A 92 8.43 -19.81 -11.57
CA GLY A 92 8.84 -21.13 -12.05
C GLY A 92 8.11 -21.50 -13.35
N ALA A 93 7.61 -22.72 -13.41
CA ALA A 93 6.80 -23.24 -14.52
C ALA A 93 5.27 -23.12 -14.26
N GLY A 94 4.86 -22.45 -13.18
CA GLY A 94 3.44 -22.31 -12.83
C GLY A 94 2.74 -21.23 -13.66
N GLU A 95 1.43 -21.37 -13.87
CA GLU A 95 0.65 -20.41 -14.66
C GLU A 95 0.00 -19.30 -13.81
N HIS A 96 -0.06 -19.46 -12.49
CA HIS A 96 -0.72 -18.53 -11.58
C HIS A 96 0.07 -17.22 -11.40
N GLU A 97 -0.67 -16.12 -11.27
CA GLU A 97 -0.14 -14.77 -11.12
C GLU A 97 -0.44 -14.19 -9.74
N PHE A 98 0.60 -13.80 -9.01
CA PHE A 98 0.47 -13.14 -7.71
C PHE A 98 1.70 -12.26 -7.40
N VAL A 99 1.67 -11.51 -6.29
CA VAL A 99 2.81 -10.65 -5.90
C VAL A 99 4.08 -11.45 -5.59
N ARG A 100 3.94 -12.66 -5.04
CA ARG A 100 5.00 -13.57 -4.62
C ARG A 100 4.48 -15.02 -4.73
N PRO A 101 5.36 -16.04 -4.74
CA PRO A 101 4.92 -17.43 -4.72
C PRO A 101 4.08 -17.71 -3.47
N VAL A 102 2.95 -18.38 -3.65
CA VAL A 102 2.16 -18.91 -2.52
C VAL A 102 2.69 -20.31 -2.21
N HIS A 103 2.95 -20.57 -0.93
CA HIS A 103 3.55 -21.83 -0.48
C HIS A 103 2.57 -22.74 0.28
N TRP A 104 1.56 -22.16 0.94
CA TRP A 104 0.49 -22.89 1.63
C TRP A 104 -0.77 -22.03 1.66
N ALA A 105 -1.93 -22.66 1.85
CA ALA A 105 -3.19 -21.98 2.07
C ALA A 105 -3.96 -22.67 3.20
N VAL A 106 -4.40 -21.91 4.21
CA VAL A 106 -5.26 -22.42 5.28
C VAL A 106 -6.70 -22.02 4.99
N MET A 107 -7.58 -23.00 4.80
CA MET A 107 -9.01 -22.75 4.59
C MET A 107 -9.84 -23.69 5.46
N LEU A 108 -10.44 -23.15 6.52
CA LEU A 108 -11.20 -23.91 7.51
C LEU A 108 -12.61 -23.35 7.65
N PHE A 109 -13.59 -24.26 7.71
CA PHE A 109 -14.94 -23.95 8.17
C PHE A 109 -15.20 -24.73 9.46
N GLY A 110 -15.19 -24.04 10.60
CA GLY A 110 -15.12 -24.68 11.91
C GLY A 110 -13.79 -25.42 12.08
N THR A 111 -13.85 -26.74 12.22
CA THR A 111 -12.66 -27.62 12.32
C THR A 111 -12.38 -28.40 11.03
N THR A 112 -13.22 -28.23 10.02
CA THR A 112 -13.15 -28.98 8.75
C THR A 112 -12.38 -28.17 7.71
N VAL A 113 -11.46 -28.84 7.00
CA VAL A 113 -10.77 -28.25 5.84
C VAL A 113 -11.77 -28.10 4.70
N VAL A 114 -11.83 -26.91 4.12
CA VAL A 114 -12.56 -26.67 2.87
C VAL A 114 -11.61 -26.98 1.73
N ASP A 115 -11.82 -28.14 1.11
CA ASP A 115 -10.92 -28.70 0.11
C ASP A 115 -11.02 -27.94 -1.22
N CYS A 116 -9.99 -27.16 -1.55
CA CYS A 116 -9.94 -26.32 -2.75
C CYS A 116 -8.50 -26.03 -3.16
N GLU A 117 -8.34 -25.40 -4.33
CA GLU A 117 -7.03 -24.94 -4.80
C GLU A 117 -7.03 -23.41 -4.87
N ILE A 118 -5.99 -22.81 -4.28
CA ILE A 118 -5.77 -21.37 -4.26
C ILE A 118 -4.38 -21.12 -4.85
N LEU A 119 -4.33 -20.47 -6.02
CA LEU A 119 -3.08 -20.10 -6.70
C LEU A 119 -2.11 -21.28 -6.88
N GLY A 120 -2.63 -22.45 -7.26
CA GLY A 120 -1.85 -23.68 -7.48
C GLY A 120 -1.55 -24.48 -6.22
N VAL A 121 -2.08 -24.07 -5.07
CA VAL A 121 -1.83 -24.71 -3.77
C VAL A 121 -3.12 -25.30 -3.21
N ARG A 122 -3.09 -26.58 -2.85
CA ARG A 122 -4.21 -27.23 -2.16
C ARG A 122 -4.36 -26.65 -0.75
N SER A 123 -5.58 -26.29 -0.38
CA SER A 123 -5.89 -25.81 0.96
C SER A 123 -5.67 -26.90 2.01
N GLY A 124 -5.35 -26.48 3.23
CA GLY A 124 -5.16 -27.37 4.36
C GLY A 124 -5.41 -26.68 5.69
N LYS A 125 -4.91 -27.29 6.76
CA LYS A 125 -4.98 -26.78 8.14
C LYS A 125 -3.64 -26.35 8.72
N HIS A 126 -2.56 -26.37 7.93
CA HIS A 126 -1.22 -26.02 8.40
C HIS A 126 -0.82 -24.65 7.89
N SER A 127 -0.51 -23.74 8.82
CA SER A 127 0.25 -22.52 8.53
C SER A 127 1.74 -22.80 8.73
N GLN A 128 2.54 -21.74 8.87
CA GLN A 128 3.94 -21.79 9.25
C GLN A 128 4.19 -20.92 10.47
N GLY A 129 5.10 -21.36 11.34
CA GLY A 129 5.64 -20.53 12.41
C GLY A 129 6.77 -19.62 11.92
N HIS A 130 7.25 -18.75 12.82
CA HIS A 130 8.33 -17.84 12.50
C HIS A 130 9.61 -18.59 12.10
N ARG A 131 10.23 -18.18 10.99
CA ARG A 131 11.34 -18.89 10.34
C ARG A 131 12.51 -19.24 11.27
N PHE A 132 12.79 -18.40 12.26
CA PHE A 132 13.92 -18.60 13.18
C PHE A 132 13.50 -19.10 14.56
N HIS A 133 12.30 -18.76 15.02
CA HIS A 133 11.87 -19.01 16.41
C HIS A 133 11.03 -20.27 16.55
N ALA A 134 10.26 -20.61 15.51
CA ALA A 134 9.40 -21.79 15.47
C ALA A 134 9.33 -22.31 14.03
N PRO A 135 10.45 -22.80 13.47
CA PRO A 135 10.47 -23.25 12.08
C PRO A 135 9.59 -24.48 11.88
N GLY A 136 8.78 -24.45 10.82
CA GLY A 136 8.04 -25.60 10.34
C GLY A 136 6.52 -25.47 10.43
N PRO A 137 5.80 -26.51 9.98
CA PRO A 137 4.35 -26.49 9.86
C PRO A 137 3.66 -26.28 11.21
N LEU A 138 2.69 -25.36 11.24
CA LEU A 138 1.89 -25.03 12.42
C LEU A 138 0.43 -25.45 12.19
N PRO A 139 -0.09 -26.48 12.88
CA PRO A 139 -1.49 -26.87 12.74
C PRO A 139 -2.42 -25.83 13.36
N ILE A 140 -3.43 -25.42 12.60
CA ILE A 140 -4.51 -24.53 13.02
C ILE A 140 -5.75 -25.38 13.27
N ALA A 141 -6.14 -25.52 14.53
CA ALA A 141 -7.27 -26.38 14.92
C ALA A 141 -8.63 -25.82 14.45
N SER A 142 -8.78 -24.49 14.49
CA SER A 142 -9.97 -23.78 14.03
C SER A 142 -9.61 -22.30 13.77
N PRO A 143 -10.43 -21.55 13.01
CA PRO A 143 -10.22 -20.12 12.80
C PRO A 143 -10.05 -19.32 14.10
N ALA A 144 -10.80 -19.67 15.15
CA ALA A 144 -10.72 -18.99 16.46
C ALA A 144 -9.37 -19.20 17.17
N LYS A 145 -8.62 -20.25 16.82
CA LYS A 145 -7.29 -20.54 17.38
C LYS A 145 -6.13 -19.99 16.55
N TYR A 146 -6.41 -19.37 15.41
CA TYR A 146 -5.39 -18.89 14.48
C TYR A 146 -4.41 -17.90 15.12
N VAL A 147 -4.93 -16.85 15.77
CA VAL A 147 -4.11 -15.80 16.40
C VAL A 147 -3.27 -16.38 17.53
N GLU A 148 -3.89 -17.12 18.45
CA GLU A 148 -3.20 -17.75 19.59
C GLU A 148 -2.10 -18.73 19.14
N ALA A 149 -2.38 -19.54 18.11
CA ALA A 149 -1.41 -20.51 17.59
C ALA A 149 -0.20 -19.82 16.94
N LEU A 150 -0.45 -18.78 16.14
CA LEU A 150 0.63 -18.01 15.50
C LEU A 150 1.48 -17.26 16.53
N GLU A 151 0.86 -16.68 17.56
CA GLU A 151 1.61 -15.97 18.59
C GLU A 151 2.56 -16.91 19.36
N LYS A 152 2.11 -18.12 19.72
CA LYS A 152 2.99 -19.16 20.30
C LYS A 152 4.13 -19.56 19.38
N ALA A 153 3.94 -19.42 18.07
CA ALA A 153 4.94 -19.66 17.04
C ALA A 153 5.69 -18.37 16.63
N HIS A 154 5.66 -17.33 17.47
CA HIS A 154 6.33 -16.04 17.28
C HIS A 154 5.87 -15.29 16.01
N VAL A 155 4.57 -15.27 15.74
CA VAL A 155 3.97 -14.48 14.66
C VAL A 155 2.78 -13.69 15.20
N VAL A 156 2.88 -12.36 15.21
CA VAL A 156 1.78 -11.49 15.68
C VAL A 156 0.77 -11.32 14.55
N ALA A 157 -0.23 -12.20 14.45
CA ALA A 157 -1.17 -12.20 13.33
C ALA A 157 -2.01 -10.91 13.19
N ASN A 158 -2.35 -10.27 14.31
CA ASN A 158 -3.14 -9.04 14.32
C ASN A 158 -2.27 -7.83 13.90
N VAL A 159 -2.63 -7.20 12.79
CA VAL A 159 -1.88 -6.06 12.22
C VAL A 159 -1.89 -4.84 13.16
N ALA A 160 -3.04 -4.53 13.78
CA ALA A 160 -3.15 -3.38 14.68
C ALA A 160 -2.29 -3.57 15.94
N GLU A 161 -2.28 -4.79 16.49
CA GLU A 161 -1.43 -5.13 17.61
C GLU A 161 0.05 -5.06 17.25
N ARG A 162 0.44 -5.61 16.09
CA ARG A 162 1.82 -5.55 15.60
C ARG A 162 2.28 -4.11 15.40
N ARG A 163 1.44 -3.27 14.80
CA ARG A 163 1.66 -1.84 14.60
C ARG A 163 1.90 -1.13 15.94
N GLU A 164 1.09 -1.42 16.95
CA GLU A 164 1.22 -0.81 18.27
C GLU A 164 2.48 -1.29 19.03
N ARG A 165 2.84 -2.57 18.93
CA ARG A 165 4.11 -3.09 19.49
C ARG A 165 5.33 -2.36 18.90
N ILE A 166 5.34 -2.14 17.58
CA ILE A 166 6.41 -1.37 16.91
C ILE A 166 6.43 0.06 17.41
N ARG A 167 5.27 0.75 17.38
CA ARG A 167 5.16 2.16 17.74
C ARG A 167 5.59 2.39 19.19
N SER A 168 5.01 1.66 20.13
CA SER A 168 5.31 1.79 21.56
C SER A 168 6.77 1.47 21.88
N GLY A 169 7.33 0.42 21.29
CA GLY A 169 8.74 0.07 21.48
C GLY A 169 9.70 1.10 20.91
N ALA A 170 9.41 1.66 19.72
CA ALA A 170 10.22 2.73 19.13
C ALA A 170 10.16 4.02 19.98
N VAL A 171 8.98 4.39 20.48
CA VAL A 171 8.81 5.53 21.39
C VAL A 171 9.59 5.30 22.68
N ALA A 172 9.46 4.13 23.31
CA ALA A 172 10.13 3.82 24.56
C ALA A 172 11.65 3.87 24.44
N LEU A 173 12.22 3.30 23.36
CA LEU A 173 13.66 3.34 23.10
C LEU A 173 14.17 4.76 22.86
N ALA A 174 13.46 5.55 22.05
CA ALA A 174 13.84 6.93 21.82
C ALA A 174 13.78 7.76 23.12
N GLN A 175 12.72 7.60 23.92
CA GLN A 175 12.56 8.30 25.19
C GLN A 175 13.64 7.91 26.20
N ALA A 176 14.02 6.63 26.27
CA ALA A 176 15.12 6.17 27.13
C ALA A 176 16.47 6.82 26.76
N SER A 177 16.65 7.21 25.50
CA SER A 177 17.82 7.97 25.04
C SER A 177 17.70 9.49 25.24
N GLY A 178 16.55 9.98 25.72
CA GLY A 178 16.24 11.42 25.84
C GLY A 178 15.81 12.07 24.52
N GLY A 179 15.25 11.29 23.60
CA GLY A 179 14.79 11.75 22.29
C GLY A 179 13.35 11.29 21.98
N ASN A 180 12.90 11.61 20.78
CA ASN A 180 11.59 11.29 20.23
C ASN A 180 11.76 10.63 18.86
N ALA A 181 11.18 9.44 18.67
CA ALA A 181 11.18 8.77 17.38
C ALA A 181 10.24 9.50 16.40
N VAL A 182 10.72 9.74 15.18
CA VAL A 182 9.93 10.26 14.06
C VAL A 182 9.22 9.09 13.41
N ILE A 183 7.93 8.92 13.73
CA ILE A 183 7.11 7.80 13.29
C ILE A 183 6.07 8.31 12.31
N GLU A 184 6.37 8.21 11.02
CA GLU A 184 5.40 8.52 9.98
C GLU A 184 4.40 7.38 9.80
N PRO A 185 3.08 7.66 9.70
CA PRO A 185 2.06 6.62 9.65
C PRO A 185 2.26 5.59 8.52
N ALA A 186 2.65 6.07 7.33
CA ALA A 186 2.89 5.23 6.15
C ALA A 186 4.11 4.33 6.32
N LEU A 187 5.23 4.88 6.82
CA LEU A 187 6.41 4.08 7.14
C LEU A 187 6.10 3.04 8.23
N LEU A 188 5.33 3.40 9.25
CA LEU A 188 4.90 2.46 10.28
C LEU A 188 4.04 1.33 9.69
N ASP A 189 3.18 1.62 8.70
CA ASP A 189 2.41 0.58 7.99
C ASP A 189 3.32 -0.35 7.19
N GLU A 190 4.31 0.22 6.48
CA GLU A 190 5.30 -0.57 5.74
C GLU A 190 6.11 -1.47 6.68
N VAL A 191 6.70 -0.93 7.75
CA VAL A 191 7.45 -1.71 8.74
C VAL A 191 6.60 -2.80 9.38
N THR A 192 5.33 -2.51 9.67
CA THR A 192 4.38 -3.50 10.20
C THR A 192 4.16 -4.66 9.22
N ALA A 193 4.14 -4.37 7.91
CA ALA A 193 3.99 -5.38 6.87
C ALA A 193 5.29 -6.16 6.58
N LEU A 194 6.47 -5.63 6.96
CA LEU A 194 7.77 -6.27 6.74
C LEU A 194 8.16 -7.32 7.79
N VAL A 195 7.61 -7.22 9.00
CA VAL A 195 7.97 -8.09 10.12
C VAL A 195 6.76 -8.85 10.65
N GLU A 196 6.99 -10.05 11.17
CA GLU A 196 5.99 -10.92 11.80
C GLU A 196 6.12 -10.91 13.33
N TRP A 197 7.35 -10.75 13.84
CA TRP A 197 7.71 -10.65 15.25
C TRP A 197 8.57 -9.40 15.49
N PRO A 198 7.95 -8.23 15.73
CA PRO A 198 8.69 -6.97 15.81
C PRO A 198 9.52 -6.88 17.10
N VAL A 199 10.82 -6.63 16.95
CA VAL A 199 11.76 -6.34 18.04
C VAL A 199 12.46 -5.01 17.73
N PRO A 200 11.98 -3.88 18.27
CA PRO A 200 12.62 -2.58 18.12
C PRO A 200 14.02 -2.55 18.77
N LEU A 201 14.97 -1.90 18.10
CA LEU A 201 16.34 -1.74 18.55
C LEU A 201 16.82 -0.33 18.22
N ILE A 202 17.42 0.35 19.19
CA ILE A 202 18.08 1.64 18.94
C ILE A 202 19.47 1.38 18.35
N GLY A 203 19.85 2.13 17.33
CA GLY A 203 21.17 2.15 16.70
C GLY A 203 21.65 3.58 16.49
N ARG A 204 22.92 3.72 16.14
CA ARG A 204 23.60 5.01 15.96
C ARG A 204 24.31 5.13 14.62
N PHE A 205 24.51 6.37 14.19
CA PHE A 205 25.38 6.70 13.06
C PHE A 205 26.41 7.74 13.47
N ASP A 206 27.37 8.00 12.57
CA ASP A 206 28.45 8.94 12.81
C ASP A 206 27.91 10.38 12.90
N GLU A 207 28.29 11.12 13.94
CA GLU A 207 27.79 12.48 14.20
C GLU A 207 28.10 13.47 13.07
N ARG A 208 29.14 13.21 12.25
CA ARG A 208 29.46 14.05 11.09
C ARG A 208 28.27 14.21 10.13
N TYR A 209 27.38 13.22 10.06
CA TYR A 209 26.21 13.29 9.19
C TYR A 209 25.13 14.25 9.70
N LEU A 210 25.26 14.76 10.93
CA LEU A 210 24.41 15.84 11.46
C LEU A 210 24.77 17.21 10.88
N GLU A 211 25.89 17.34 10.15
CA GLU A 211 26.23 18.54 9.38
C GLU A 211 25.43 18.68 8.08
N LEU A 212 24.84 17.57 7.61
CA LEU A 212 23.92 17.58 6.48
C LEU A 212 22.61 18.27 6.88
N PRO A 213 21.87 18.85 5.92
CA PRO A 213 20.46 19.17 6.12
C PRO A 213 19.74 17.98 6.74
N GLN A 214 19.08 18.17 7.89
CA GLN A 214 18.51 17.08 8.68
C GLN A 214 17.54 16.19 7.87
N GLU A 215 16.88 16.76 6.86
CA GLU A 215 15.95 16.03 5.99
C GLU A 215 16.66 14.98 5.13
N VAL A 216 17.95 15.16 4.83
CA VAL A 216 18.76 14.22 4.04
C VAL A 216 19.04 12.91 4.80
N PRO A 217 19.62 12.90 6.02
CA PRO A 217 19.75 11.66 6.80
C PRO A 217 18.40 11.03 7.13
N ILE A 218 17.36 11.84 7.35
CA ILE A 218 16.01 11.36 7.64
C ILE A 218 15.44 10.57 6.44
N ALA A 219 15.44 11.15 5.24
CA ALA A 219 15.01 10.48 4.03
C ALA A 219 15.84 9.21 3.76
N THR A 220 17.16 9.30 3.93
CA THR A 220 18.07 8.15 3.80
C THR A 220 17.68 6.98 4.73
N MET A 221 17.33 7.27 5.98
CA MET A 221 16.94 6.26 6.96
C MET A 221 15.54 5.69 6.70
N GLN A 222 14.59 6.54 6.35
CA GLN A 222 13.19 6.14 6.14
C GLN A 222 13.03 5.35 4.83
N ASP A 223 13.47 5.89 3.70
CA ASP A 223 13.16 5.34 2.38
C ASP A 223 14.04 4.14 2.01
N HIS A 224 15.33 4.20 2.37
CA HIS A 224 16.26 3.13 2.02
C HIS A 224 16.27 2.01 3.05
N GLN A 225 16.09 2.31 4.35
CA GLN A 225 16.30 1.35 5.44
C GLN A 225 15.07 1.09 6.32
N ARG A 226 14.00 1.87 6.20
CA ARG A 226 12.78 1.76 7.01
C ARG A 226 13.06 1.89 8.51
N TYR A 227 13.95 2.81 8.86
CA TYR A 227 14.27 3.14 10.24
C TYR A 227 13.48 4.37 10.68
N PHE A 228 13.22 4.50 11.98
CA PHE A 228 12.62 5.69 12.58
C PHE A 228 13.73 6.59 13.15
N PRO A 229 14.03 7.75 12.55
CA PRO A 229 15.02 8.68 13.07
C PRO A 229 14.63 9.21 14.45
N VAL A 230 15.62 9.57 15.28
CA VAL A 230 15.37 10.16 16.60
C VAL A 230 15.70 11.65 16.59
N ARG A 231 14.78 12.47 17.10
CA ARG A 231 14.98 13.92 17.34
C ARG A 231 15.11 14.21 18.82
N ASP A 232 15.78 15.29 19.19
CA ASP A 232 15.77 15.80 20.55
C ASP A 232 14.45 16.56 20.87
N ALA A 233 14.36 17.12 22.09
CA ALA A 233 13.20 17.91 22.52
C ALA A 233 13.03 19.24 21.74
N GLY A 234 14.11 19.77 21.16
CA GLY A 234 14.10 20.96 20.30
C GLY A 234 13.76 20.65 18.84
N GLY A 235 13.51 19.37 18.51
CA GLY A 235 13.22 18.92 17.16
C GLY A 235 14.47 18.73 16.29
N LYS A 236 15.69 18.85 16.82
CA LYS A 236 16.92 18.62 16.05
C LYS A 236 17.18 17.13 15.93
N LEU A 237 17.64 16.69 14.75
CA LEU A 237 18.05 15.30 14.53
C LEU A 237 19.21 14.91 15.46
N ARG A 238 19.12 13.72 16.06
CA ARG A 238 20.19 13.06 16.80
C ARG A 238 20.85 11.99 15.93
N ASN A 239 22.05 11.56 16.26
CA ASN A 239 22.75 10.48 15.56
C ASN A 239 22.22 9.08 15.91
N GLU A 240 20.92 8.97 16.11
CA GLU A 240 20.22 7.80 16.61
C GLU A 240 18.99 7.49 15.74
N PHE A 241 18.68 6.20 15.62
CA PHE A 241 17.50 5.70 14.94
C PHE A 241 16.99 4.44 15.62
N VAL A 242 15.72 4.12 15.40
CA VAL A 242 15.13 2.84 15.79
C VAL A 242 14.95 1.98 14.55
N ALA A 243 15.60 0.82 14.53
CA ALA A 243 15.34 -0.26 13.58
C ALA A 243 14.37 -1.27 14.21
N VAL A 244 13.64 -2.02 13.38
CA VAL A 244 12.76 -3.10 13.84
C VAL A 244 13.26 -4.41 13.26
N ALA A 245 13.79 -5.27 14.13
CA ALA A 245 14.18 -6.61 13.74
C ALA A 245 12.95 -7.52 13.69
N ASN A 246 12.97 -8.49 12.77
CA ASN A 246 12.01 -9.60 12.76
C ASN A 246 12.54 -10.81 13.55
N ILE A 247 13.33 -10.58 14.60
CA ILE A 247 13.94 -11.65 15.38
C ILE A 247 14.27 -11.14 16.79
N ASP A 248 13.97 -11.98 17.77
CA ASP A 248 14.40 -11.81 19.15
C ASP A 248 15.77 -12.50 19.28
N SER A 249 16.80 -11.74 18.94
CA SER A 249 18.17 -12.27 18.83
C SER A 249 18.76 -12.50 20.21
N ARG A 250 19.48 -13.62 20.38
CA ARG A 250 20.34 -13.87 21.57
C ARG A 250 21.54 -12.90 21.64
N ALA A 251 21.83 -12.20 20.55
CA ALA A 251 22.90 -11.20 20.45
C ALA A 251 22.34 -9.91 19.81
N PRO A 252 21.52 -9.12 20.54
CA PRO A 252 20.88 -7.93 20.00
C PRO A 252 21.90 -6.87 19.55
N ASP A 253 23.06 -6.78 20.21
CA ASP A 253 24.13 -5.86 19.81
C ASP A 253 24.68 -6.17 18.41
N LYS A 254 24.74 -7.45 18.01
CA LYS A 254 25.15 -7.81 16.64
C LYS A 254 24.12 -7.40 15.59
N VAL A 255 22.84 -7.41 15.95
CA VAL A 255 21.78 -6.90 15.08
C VAL A 255 21.91 -5.39 14.97
N ARG A 256 22.16 -4.68 16.08
CA ARG A 256 22.45 -3.24 16.09
C ARG A 256 23.64 -2.91 15.18
N ASP A 257 24.82 -3.49 15.43
CA ASP A 257 26.04 -3.31 14.63
C ASP A 257 25.77 -3.53 13.14
N GLY A 258 24.98 -4.56 12.80
CA GLY A 258 24.58 -4.86 11.44
C GLY A 258 23.80 -3.72 10.78
N ASN A 259 22.79 -3.18 11.45
CA ASN A 259 21.98 -2.06 10.94
C ASN A 259 22.81 -0.76 10.83
N GLU A 260 23.66 -0.47 11.83
CA GLU A 260 24.57 0.68 11.80
C GLU A 260 25.57 0.61 10.63
N ARG A 261 26.07 -0.59 10.33
CA ARG A 261 26.95 -0.82 9.18
C ARG A 261 26.23 -0.64 7.84
N VAL A 262 24.94 -0.98 7.76
CA VAL A 262 24.15 -0.90 6.52
C VAL A 262 23.75 0.54 6.20
N VAL A 263 23.42 1.36 7.20
CA VAL A 263 23.06 2.78 6.97
C VAL A 263 24.26 3.65 6.61
N ARG A 264 25.46 3.32 7.14
CA ARG A 264 26.69 4.10 6.94
C ARG A 264 27.03 4.41 5.47
N PRO A 265 27.11 3.43 4.54
CA PRO A 265 27.41 3.74 3.14
C PRO A 265 26.34 4.63 2.50
N ARG A 266 25.06 4.47 2.86
CA ARG A 266 23.98 5.32 2.31
C ARG A 266 24.10 6.77 2.76
N LEU A 267 24.46 7.01 4.02
CA LEU A 267 24.74 8.35 4.52
C LEU A 267 26.02 8.94 3.91
N ALA A 268 27.03 8.10 3.63
CA ALA A 268 28.23 8.54 2.93
C ALA A 268 27.93 9.00 1.48
N ASP A 269 27.08 8.26 0.76
CA ASP A 269 26.64 8.64 -0.58
C ASP A 269 25.86 9.97 -0.55
N ALA A 270 24.93 10.12 0.40
CA ALA A 270 24.19 11.37 0.58
C ALA A 270 25.12 12.56 0.90
N ALA A 271 26.11 12.37 1.77
CA ALA A 271 27.12 13.39 2.05
C ALA A 271 27.93 13.76 0.80
N PHE A 272 28.32 12.78 0.00
CA PHE A 272 29.01 13.02 -1.26
C PHE A 272 28.16 13.83 -2.25
N PHE A 273 26.86 13.52 -2.38
CA PHE A 273 25.97 14.29 -3.25
C PHE A 273 25.86 15.74 -2.78
N TRP A 274 25.66 15.95 -1.48
CA TRP A 274 25.61 17.28 -0.87
C TRP A 274 26.88 18.10 -1.13
N ASP A 275 28.05 17.52 -0.89
CA ASP A 275 29.34 18.20 -1.08
C ASP A 275 29.62 18.47 -2.56
N SER A 276 29.26 17.55 -3.46
CA SER A 276 29.43 17.71 -4.90
C SER A 276 28.50 18.80 -5.45
N ASP A 277 27.23 18.80 -5.05
CA ASP A 277 26.24 19.76 -5.52
C ASP A 277 26.59 21.19 -5.11
N ARG A 278 27.19 21.38 -3.93
CA ARG A 278 27.63 22.68 -3.39
C ARG A 278 28.84 23.29 -4.09
N ARG A 279 29.54 22.55 -4.95
CA ARG A 279 30.68 23.08 -5.72
C ARG A 279 30.28 24.08 -6.81
N ALA A 280 29.01 24.14 -7.16
CA ALA A 280 28.48 25.12 -8.11
C ALA A 280 27.24 25.79 -7.53
N ARG A 281 27.08 27.09 -7.83
CA ARG A 281 25.92 27.87 -7.37
C ARG A 281 24.65 27.32 -8.01
N LEU A 282 23.55 27.30 -7.27
CA LEU A 282 22.26 26.79 -7.77
C LEU A 282 21.86 27.43 -9.11
N GLU A 283 22.09 28.74 -9.27
CA GLU A 283 21.71 29.49 -10.47
C GLU A 283 22.41 29.02 -11.75
N THR A 284 23.63 28.49 -11.67
CA THR A 284 24.37 28.03 -12.86
C THR A 284 23.73 26.76 -13.43
N ARG A 285 22.88 26.08 -12.65
CA ARG A 285 22.15 24.88 -13.07
C ARG A 285 20.92 25.20 -13.91
N ARG A 286 20.49 26.46 -13.98
CA ARG A 286 19.33 26.88 -14.76
C ARG A 286 19.43 26.44 -16.21
N GLU A 287 20.60 26.59 -16.84
CA GLU A 287 20.79 26.21 -18.25
C GLU A 287 20.66 24.70 -18.48
N MET A 288 21.01 23.87 -17.50
CA MET A 288 20.87 22.41 -17.59
C MET A 288 19.39 21.99 -17.69
N LEU A 289 18.45 22.82 -17.20
CA LEU A 289 17.01 22.54 -17.30
C LEU A 289 16.50 22.49 -18.74
N LYS A 290 17.24 23.03 -19.72
CA LYS A 290 16.91 22.91 -21.14
C LYS A 290 16.93 21.46 -21.64
N SER A 291 17.75 20.62 -21.01
CA SER A 291 17.85 19.18 -21.33
C SER A 291 16.69 18.36 -20.76
N VAL A 292 15.94 18.90 -19.80
CA VAL A 292 14.86 18.18 -19.13
C VAL A 292 13.54 18.52 -19.80
N THR A 293 12.98 17.56 -20.54
CA THR A 293 11.67 17.74 -21.18
C THR A 293 10.58 17.87 -20.12
N PHE A 294 9.82 18.98 -20.16
CA PHE A 294 8.64 19.14 -19.32
C PHE A 294 7.42 18.49 -19.97
N GLN A 295 7.17 18.84 -21.25
CA GLN A 295 6.12 18.24 -22.06
C GLN A 295 6.42 18.50 -23.54
N ALA A 296 6.19 17.52 -24.42
CA ALA A 296 6.63 17.55 -25.81
C ALA A 296 6.25 18.81 -26.62
N LYS A 297 5.06 19.38 -26.39
CA LYS A 297 4.56 20.61 -27.03
C LYS A 297 4.86 21.89 -26.23
N LEU A 298 5.19 21.78 -24.94
CA LEU A 298 5.46 22.92 -24.05
C LEU A 298 6.95 23.14 -23.78
N GLY A 299 7.81 22.28 -24.32
CA GLY A 299 9.27 22.37 -24.26
C GLY A 299 9.87 21.79 -22.98
N SER A 300 10.99 22.39 -22.59
CA SER A 300 11.80 22.00 -21.44
C SER A 300 11.31 22.58 -20.11
N LEU A 301 11.90 22.13 -19.00
CA LEU A 301 11.69 22.76 -17.69
C LEU A 301 12.21 24.20 -17.66
N HIS A 302 13.26 24.52 -18.42
CA HIS A 302 13.72 25.91 -18.59
C HIS A 302 12.61 26.78 -19.19
N ASP A 303 11.98 26.32 -20.28
CA ASP A 303 10.89 27.06 -20.93
C ASP A 303 9.69 27.26 -19.99
N ARG A 304 9.39 26.25 -19.17
CA ARG A 304 8.36 26.36 -18.12
C ARG A 304 8.74 27.42 -17.10
N VAL A 305 9.96 27.40 -16.57
CA VAL A 305 10.44 28.36 -15.59
C VAL A 305 10.41 29.78 -16.15
N GLU A 306 10.78 29.99 -17.41
CA GLU A 306 10.68 31.30 -18.07
C GLU A 306 9.24 31.82 -18.13
N ARG A 307 8.28 30.97 -18.48
CA ARG A 307 6.86 31.33 -18.46
C ARG A 307 6.38 31.68 -17.06
N VAL A 308 6.77 30.88 -16.06
CA VAL A 308 6.45 31.14 -14.65
C VAL A 308 7.04 32.47 -14.19
N GLY A 309 8.29 32.78 -14.53
CA GLY A 309 8.94 34.04 -14.16
C GLY A 309 8.24 35.26 -14.74
N ARG A 310 7.80 35.21 -16.01
CA ARG A 310 7.01 36.29 -16.63
C ARG A 310 5.66 36.50 -15.93
N LEU A 311 4.99 35.42 -15.55
CA LEU A 311 3.72 35.50 -14.81
C LEU A 311 3.93 36.05 -13.40
N ALA A 312 4.97 35.58 -12.70
CA ALA A 312 5.32 36.00 -11.35
C ALA A 312 5.58 37.50 -11.28
N VAL A 313 6.31 38.07 -12.24
CA VAL A 313 6.54 39.52 -12.36
C VAL A 313 5.23 40.29 -12.47
N ARG A 314 4.35 39.92 -13.42
CA ARG A 314 3.06 40.60 -13.63
C ARG A 314 2.17 40.57 -12.38
N ILE A 315 2.15 39.42 -11.70
CA ILE A 315 1.37 39.25 -10.47
C ILE A 315 1.96 40.14 -9.37
N ALA A 316 3.28 40.14 -9.17
CA ALA A 316 3.95 40.96 -8.17
C ALA A 316 3.65 42.44 -8.37
N GLU A 317 3.79 42.96 -9.60
CA GLU A 317 3.48 44.36 -9.92
C GLU A 317 2.02 44.72 -9.62
N SER A 318 1.08 43.80 -9.92
CA SER A 318 -0.35 44.02 -9.72
C SER A 318 -0.77 44.08 -8.25
N ILE A 319 0.00 43.48 -7.34
CA ILE A 319 -0.31 43.42 -5.90
C ILE A 319 0.64 44.27 -5.04
N GLY A 320 1.52 45.05 -5.67
CA GLY A 320 2.53 45.87 -4.96
C GLY A 320 3.70 45.08 -4.37
N GLY A 321 3.98 43.88 -4.89
CA GLY A 321 5.14 43.07 -4.52
C GLY A 321 6.40 43.39 -5.32
N ASP A 322 7.54 42.85 -4.90
CA ASP A 322 8.83 43.04 -5.58
C ASP A 322 8.96 42.10 -6.81
N ALA A 323 8.84 42.69 -8.00
CA ALA A 323 8.96 42.00 -9.28
C ALA A 323 10.33 41.33 -9.49
N THR A 324 11.41 41.92 -8.97
CA THR A 324 12.78 41.39 -9.11
C THR A 324 12.92 40.11 -8.30
N ASN A 325 12.46 40.13 -7.05
CA ASN A 325 12.46 38.94 -6.20
C ASN A 325 11.54 37.84 -6.75
N ALA A 326 10.36 38.20 -7.26
CA ALA A 326 9.45 37.25 -7.88
C ALA A 326 10.09 36.57 -9.12
N ARG A 327 10.77 37.34 -9.96
CA ARG A 327 11.52 36.82 -11.12
C ARG A 327 12.63 35.87 -10.68
N ARG A 328 13.45 36.28 -9.72
CA ARG A 328 14.58 35.50 -9.21
C ARG A 328 14.13 34.19 -8.56
N ALA A 329 13.05 34.23 -7.77
CA ALA A 329 12.48 33.04 -7.16
C ALA A 329 12.02 32.02 -8.23
N ALA A 330 11.35 32.49 -9.29
CA ALA A 330 10.95 31.63 -10.40
C ALA A 330 12.16 30.97 -11.08
N GLU A 331 13.21 31.75 -11.38
CA GLU A 331 14.43 31.27 -12.03
C GLU A 331 15.15 30.16 -11.24
N LEU A 332 15.12 30.22 -9.92
CA LEU A 332 15.76 29.23 -9.05
C LEU A 332 14.88 28.00 -8.75
N SER A 333 13.55 28.14 -8.84
CA SER A 333 12.54 27.20 -8.30
C SER A 333 12.61 25.73 -8.77
N LYS A 334 13.37 25.45 -9.84
CA LYS A 334 13.53 24.11 -10.42
C LYS A 334 14.98 23.72 -10.67
N CYS A 335 15.93 24.57 -10.29
CA CYS A 335 17.36 24.34 -10.55
C CYS A 335 17.92 23.14 -9.75
N ASP A 336 17.26 22.75 -8.67
CA ASP A 336 17.68 21.60 -7.87
C ASP A 336 17.29 20.26 -8.48
N LEU A 337 16.35 20.20 -9.42
CA LEU A 337 15.94 18.97 -10.11
C LEU A 337 17.07 18.30 -10.93
N VAL A 338 18.15 19.02 -11.20
CA VAL A 338 19.34 18.53 -11.91
C VAL A 338 20.54 18.33 -10.99
N THR A 339 20.32 18.35 -9.68
CA THR A 339 21.35 18.06 -8.67
C THR A 339 21.45 16.57 -8.41
N LEU A 340 22.61 16.11 -7.96
CA LEU A 340 22.81 14.70 -7.63
C LEU A 340 21.89 14.29 -6.47
N MET A 341 21.75 15.15 -5.46
CA MET A 341 20.90 14.89 -4.30
C MET A 341 19.44 14.65 -4.70
N VAL A 342 18.85 15.51 -5.52
CA VAL A 342 17.45 15.33 -5.95
C VAL A 342 17.30 14.18 -6.96
N GLY A 343 18.37 13.83 -7.67
CA GLY A 343 18.41 12.62 -8.49
C GLY A 343 18.26 11.34 -7.66
N GLU A 344 18.92 11.27 -6.50
CA GLU A 344 18.81 10.14 -5.57
C GLU A 344 17.56 10.23 -4.66
N PHE A 345 17.20 11.44 -4.23
CA PHE A 345 16.11 11.73 -3.29
C PHE A 345 15.09 12.72 -3.90
N PRO A 346 14.24 12.29 -4.86
CA PRO A 346 13.30 13.16 -5.57
C PRO A 346 12.28 13.88 -4.67
N GLU A 347 11.98 13.31 -3.51
CA GLU A 347 11.11 13.85 -2.47
C GLU A 347 11.70 15.10 -1.79
N LEU A 348 13.02 15.30 -1.85
CA LEU A 348 13.70 16.48 -1.31
C LEU A 348 13.74 17.67 -2.29
N GLN A 349 13.12 17.54 -3.47
CA GLN A 349 13.02 18.65 -4.42
C GLN A 349 12.34 19.89 -3.81
N GLY A 350 12.75 21.07 -4.24
CA GLY A 350 12.39 22.36 -3.66
C GLY A 350 13.12 22.66 -2.35
N LEU A 351 13.17 21.70 -1.42
CA LEU A 351 13.86 21.87 -0.15
C LEU A 351 15.37 21.97 -0.35
N MET A 352 15.96 21.08 -1.15
CA MET A 352 17.38 21.16 -1.47
C MET A 352 17.71 22.43 -2.25
N GLY A 353 16.83 22.87 -3.14
CA GLY A 353 16.95 24.18 -3.79
C GLY A 353 17.07 25.34 -2.80
N LYS A 354 16.31 25.36 -1.71
CA LYS A 354 16.47 26.37 -0.65
C LYS A 354 17.87 26.31 -0.04
N TYR A 355 18.33 25.13 0.37
CA TYR A 355 19.64 24.96 0.99
C TYR A 355 20.79 25.38 0.06
N TYR A 356 20.73 24.99 -1.22
CA TYR A 356 21.72 25.37 -2.21
C TYR A 356 21.68 26.85 -2.60
N ALA A 357 20.54 27.52 -2.47
CA ALA A 357 20.43 28.97 -2.67
C ALA A 357 21.00 29.79 -1.50
N GLN A 358 21.03 29.21 -0.30
CA GLN A 358 21.59 29.84 0.91
C GLN A 358 23.11 29.64 1.06
N HIS A 359 23.66 28.63 0.37
CA HIS A 359 25.10 28.39 0.29
C HIS A 359 25.77 29.37 -0.67
#